data_AF-A0A1Y0Y1Z0-F1
#
_entry.id   AF-A0A1Y0Y1Z0-F1
#
_cell.length_a   1.000
_cell.length_b   1.000
_cell.length_c   1.000
_cell.angle_alpha   90.00
_cell.angle_beta   90.00
_cell.angle_gamma   90.00
#
_symmetry.space_group_name_H-M   'P 1'
#
loop_
_entity.id
_entity.type
_entity.pdbx_description
1 polymer ?
#
loop_
_entity_poly.entity_id
_entity_poly.type
_entity_poly.pdbx_seq_one_letter_code
_entity_poly.pdbx_strand_id
1 'polypeptide(L)'
;MDNDDFDAALVSSALTLAAERGWSGISVLDAARDAGLSLREARQRFPLKASILLRLGRMADDVALADDTVSGNTRERLFDLLMRRLDVFQQYRDGLGSVLRSLPMDPPLAIILGGATLESMRWMADAAGINANGLGGFVRVNMIVGIWTHTLRAWEKDDSPDMGSTMAALDQALDKAARFGLFPAGDEAASLDDGLPDLEALPDADSSFAEGH
;
A
#
# COMPACT_ATOMS: atom_id res chain seq x y z
N MET A 1 -19.70 -19.26 -5.55
CA MET A 1 -18.48 -18.55 -5.12
C MET A 1 -18.59 -17.17 -5.70
N ASP A 2 -18.40 -16.13 -4.89
CA ASP A 2 -18.39 -14.77 -5.44
C ASP A 2 -17.18 -14.59 -6.38
N ASN A 3 -17.25 -13.62 -7.28
CA ASN A 3 -16.19 -13.31 -8.23
C ASN A 3 -14.87 -12.97 -7.52
N ASP A 4 -14.94 -12.33 -6.35
CA ASP A 4 -13.76 -11.96 -5.58
C ASP A 4 -13.18 -13.16 -4.82
N ASP A 5 -14.03 -14.04 -4.29
CA ASP A 5 -13.60 -15.32 -3.72
C ASP A 5 -12.88 -16.20 -4.76
N PHE A 6 -13.37 -16.22 -6.00
CA PHE A 6 -12.72 -16.96 -7.09
C PHE A 6 -11.30 -16.47 -7.34
N ASP A 7 -11.14 -15.15 -7.45
CA ASP A 7 -9.87 -14.55 -7.79
C ASP A 7 -8.88 -14.67 -6.62
N ALA A 8 -9.34 -14.50 -5.39
CA ALA A 8 -8.54 -14.71 -4.19
C ALA A 8 -8.04 -16.17 -4.10
N ALA A 9 -8.91 -17.16 -4.32
CA ALA A 9 -8.54 -18.57 -4.31
C ALA A 9 -7.50 -18.91 -5.39
N LEU A 10 -7.68 -18.39 -6.61
CA LEU A 10 -6.73 -18.63 -7.69
C LEU A 10 -5.38 -17.96 -7.42
N VAL A 11 -5.37 -16.71 -6.95
CA VAL A 11 -4.14 -15.98 -6.60
C VAL A 11 -3.39 -16.69 -5.47
N SER A 12 -4.10 -17.10 -4.43
CA SER A 12 -3.52 -17.82 -3.28
C SER A 12 -2.87 -19.14 -3.70
N SER A 13 -3.60 -19.97 -4.46
CA SER A 13 -3.05 -21.23 -4.99
C SER A 13 -1.85 -20.98 -5.91
N ALA A 14 -1.93 -20.00 -6.81
CA ALA A 14 -0.82 -19.68 -7.70
C ALA A 14 0.45 -19.27 -6.93
N LEU A 15 0.33 -18.43 -5.91
CA LEU A 15 1.49 -17.96 -5.13
C LEU A 15 2.04 -19.04 -4.22
N THR A 16 1.19 -19.93 -3.70
CA THR A 16 1.61 -21.15 -2.99
C THR A 16 2.44 -22.06 -3.89
N LEU A 17 1.92 -22.38 -5.09
CA LEU A 17 2.65 -23.19 -6.07
C LEU A 17 3.93 -22.50 -6.56
N ALA A 18 3.94 -21.17 -6.67
CA ALA A 18 5.12 -20.40 -7.06
C ALA A 18 6.22 -20.45 -6.00
N ALA A 19 5.85 -20.48 -4.71
CA ALA A 19 6.79 -20.66 -3.62
C ALA A 19 7.48 -22.04 -3.68
N GLU A 20 6.73 -23.09 -4.00
CA GLU A 20 7.24 -24.45 -4.09
C GLU A 20 8.09 -24.73 -5.34
N ARG A 21 7.61 -24.28 -6.51
CA ARG A 21 8.12 -24.72 -7.82
C ARG A 21 8.87 -23.63 -8.58
N GLY A 22 8.92 -22.43 -8.03
CA GLY A 22 9.40 -21.24 -8.73
C GLY A 22 8.31 -20.62 -9.61
N TRP A 23 8.35 -19.29 -9.77
CA TRP A 23 7.38 -18.58 -10.60
C TRP A 23 7.32 -19.13 -12.00
N SER A 24 8.45 -19.41 -12.67
CA SER A 24 8.48 -19.94 -14.04
C SER A 24 7.81 -21.32 -14.20
N GLY A 25 7.80 -22.13 -13.14
CA GLY A 25 7.33 -23.53 -13.15
C GLY A 25 5.83 -23.73 -13.04
N ILE A 26 5.03 -22.65 -12.95
CA ILE A 26 3.58 -22.73 -12.77
C ILE A 26 2.80 -22.11 -13.93
N SER A 27 1.52 -22.47 -14.06
CA SER A 27 0.57 -21.84 -14.97
C SER A 27 -0.75 -21.48 -14.28
N VAL A 28 -1.56 -20.64 -14.93
CA VAL A 28 -2.93 -20.33 -14.47
C VAL A 28 -3.77 -21.60 -14.31
N LEU A 29 -3.56 -22.60 -15.18
CA LEU A 29 -4.31 -23.84 -15.13
C LEU A 29 -3.87 -24.71 -13.97
N ASP A 30 -2.58 -24.69 -13.58
CA ASP A 30 -2.10 -25.44 -12.42
C ASP A 30 -2.71 -24.89 -11.14
N ALA A 31 -2.71 -23.57 -10.97
CA ALA A 31 -3.37 -22.90 -9.85
C ALA A 31 -4.88 -23.18 -9.82
N ALA A 32 -5.55 -23.14 -10.97
CA ALA A 32 -6.98 -23.44 -11.03
C ALA A 32 -7.28 -24.90 -10.65
N ARG A 33 -6.45 -25.87 -11.09
CA ARG A 33 -6.64 -27.29 -10.71
C ARG A 33 -6.41 -27.50 -9.22
N ASP A 34 -5.34 -26.91 -8.69
CA ASP A 34 -4.97 -27.01 -7.29
C ASP A 34 -6.05 -26.42 -6.37
N ALA A 35 -6.62 -25.27 -6.74
CA ALA A 35 -7.74 -24.65 -6.05
C ALA A 35 -9.12 -25.28 -6.33
N GLY A 36 -9.22 -26.33 -7.16
CA GLY A 36 -10.49 -26.97 -7.52
C GLY A 36 -11.44 -26.08 -8.35
N LEU A 37 -10.89 -25.12 -9.08
CA LEU A 37 -11.62 -24.12 -9.86
C LEU A 37 -11.87 -24.54 -11.32
N SER A 38 -12.91 -23.97 -11.91
CA SER A 38 -13.22 -24.14 -13.33
C SER A 38 -12.09 -23.60 -14.22
N LEU A 39 -11.49 -24.46 -15.05
CA LEU A 39 -10.44 -24.05 -15.98
C LEU A 39 -10.92 -23.05 -17.03
N ARG A 40 -12.18 -23.18 -17.46
CA ARG A 40 -12.80 -22.26 -18.43
C ARG A 40 -12.88 -20.86 -17.84
N GLU A 41 -13.36 -20.77 -16.60
CA GLU A 41 -13.52 -19.51 -15.89
C GLU A 41 -12.17 -18.90 -15.54
N ALA A 42 -11.21 -19.71 -15.07
CA ALA A 42 -9.83 -19.29 -14.85
C ALA A 42 -9.20 -18.68 -16.12
N ARG A 43 -9.38 -19.32 -17.29
CA ARG A 43 -8.85 -18.80 -18.57
C ARG A 43 -9.52 -17.49 -19.01
N GLN A 44 -10.78 -17.29 -18.67
CA GLN A 44 -11.52 -16.06 -18.98
C GLN A 44 -11.08 -14.90 -18.09
N ARG A 45 -10.92 -15.15 -16.79
CA ARG A 45 -10.57 -14.13 -15.78
C ARG A 45 -9.07 -13.82 -15.74
N PHE A 46 -8.24 -14.83 -15.95
CA PHE A 46 -6.77 -14.74 -15.95
C PHE A 46 -6.23 -15.15 -17.33
N PRO A 47 -6.34 -14.26 -18.34
CA PRO A 47 -5.94 -14.57 -19.70
C PRO A 47 -4.44 -14.82 -19.85
N LEU A 48 -3.63 -14.26 -18.93
CA LEU A 48 -2.19 -14.37 -18.90
C LEU A 48 -1.75 -14.69 -17.48
N LYS A 49 -0.58 -15.33 -17.35
CA LYS A 49 0.01 -15.60 -16.03
C LYS A 49 0.30 -14.31 -15.24
N ALA A 50 0.71 -13.24 -15.92
CA ALA A 50 0.87 -11.91 -15.32
C ALA A 50 -0.43 -11.37 -14.71
N SER A 51 -1.60 -11.79 -15.20
CA SER A 51 -2.91 -11.38 -14.66
C SER A 51 -3.09 -11.78 -13.20
N ILE A 52 -2.41 -12.84 -12.73
CA ILE A 52 -2.40 -13.25 -11.32
C ILE A 52 -1.82 -12.13 -10.45
N LEU A 53 -0.65 -11.61 -10.85
CA LEU A 53 0.05 -10.56 -10.10
C LEU A 53 -0.65 -9.21 -10.24
N LEU A 54 -1.22 -8.92 -11.42
CA LEU A 54 -2.06 -7.73 -11.60
C LEU A 54 -3.34 -7.78 -10.75
N ARG A 55 -3.91 -8.97 -10.53
CA ARG A 55 -5.05 -9.15 -9.63
C ARG A 55 -4.63 -9.00 -8.18
N LEU A 56 -3.51 -9.59 -7.78
CA LEU A 56 -2.95 -9.39 -6.43
C LEU A 56 -2.69 -7.91 -6.14
N GLY A 57 -2.07 -7.19 -7.09
CA GLY A 57 -1.83 -5.75 -6.96
C GLY A 57 -3.12 -4.97 -6.74
N ARG A 58 -4.17 -5.27 -7.53
CA ARG A 58 -5.49 -4.66 -7.34
C ARG A 58 -6.12 -4.99 -6.00
N MET A 59 -6.07 -6.25 -5.55
CA MET A 59 -6.56 -6.62 -4.21
C MET A 59 -5.84 -5.84 -3.10
N ALA A 60 -4.53 -5.63 -3.23
CA ALA A 60 -3.77 -4.84 -2.29
C ALA A 60 -4.10 -3.34 -2.35
N ASP A 61 -4.33 -2.80 -3.55
CA ASP A 61 -4.76 -1.43 -3.75
C ASP A 61 -6.17 -1.20 -3.17
N ASP A 62 -7.10 -2.13 -3.41
CA ASP A 62 -8.47 -2.09 -2.89
C ASP A 62 -8.47 -2.06 -1.36
N VAL A 63 -7.66 -2.91 -0.71
CA VAL A 63 -7.52 -2.93 0.76
C VAL A 63 -6.90 -1.64 1.30
N ALA A 64 -5.87 -1.13 0.63
CA ALA A 64 -5.23 0.12 1.04
C ALA A 64 -6.22 1.30 0.96
N LEU A 65 -7.04 1.35 -0.10
CA LEU A 65 -8.00 2.43 -0.36
C LEU A 65 -9.38 2.25 0.31
N ALA A 66 -9.66 1.09 0.91
CA ALA A 66 -11.00 0.76 1.42
C ALA A 66 -11.48 1.64 2.59
N ASP A 67 -10.56 2.32 3.28
CA ASP A 67 -10.85 2.95 4.56
C ASP A 67 -10.46 4.43 4.54
N ASP A 68 -11.47 5.30 4.52
CA ASP A 68 -11.38 6.76 4.58
C ASP A 68 -10.91 7.27 5.96
N THR A 69 -10.71 6.39 6.95
CA THR A 69 -10.23 6.77 8.29
C THR A 69 -8.76 7.17 8.35
N VAL A 70 -8.10 7.38 7.20
CA VAL A 70 -6.71 7.83 7.15
C VAL A 70 -6.58 9.23 7.75
N SER A 71 -6.36 9.26 9.06
CA SER A 71 -6.17 10.46 9.86
C SER A 71 -4.72 10.93 9.79
N GLY A 72 -4.49 12.19 10.13
CA GLY A 72 -3.15 12.77 10.13
C GLY A 72 -2.82 13.56 8.88
N ASN A 73 -1.56 13.98 8.80
CA ASN A 73 -1.03 14.78 7.69
C ASN A 73 -0.81 13.92 6.43
N THR A 74 -0.60 14.55 5.27
CA THR A 74 -0.41 13.84 3.98
C THR A 74 0.68 12.75 4.02
N ARG A 75 1.74 12.93 4.83
CA ARG A 75 2.82 11.95 4.99
C ARG A 75 2.34 10.70 5.72
N GLU A 76 1.67 10.89 6.86
CA GLU A 76 1.07 9.79 7.64
C GLU A 76 0.06 9.03 6.79
N ARG A 77 -0.77 9.74 6.02
CA ARG A 77 -1.71 9.09 5.12
C ARG A 77 -1.05 8.22 4.07
N LEU A 78 -0.02 8.74 3.40
CA LEU A 78 0.72 7.97 2.41
C LEU A 78 1.42 6.77 3.04
N PHE A 79 1.99 6.93 4.24
CA PHE A 79 2.59 5.83 4.98
C PHE A 79 1.59 4.69 5.23
N ASP A 80 0.41 5.01 5.77
CA ASP A 80 -0.62 4.03 6.09
C ASP A 80 -1.11 3.28 4.86
N LEU A 81 -1.38 4.00 3.76
CA LEU A 81 -1.78 3.41 2.48
C LEU A 81 -0.74 2.40 1.97
N LEU A 82 0.55 2.75 2.01
CA LEU A 82 1.61 1.87 1.53
C LEU A 82 1.85 0.68 2.46
N MET A 83 1.69 0.85 3.78
CA MET A 83 1.78 -0.25 4.75
C MET A 83 0.64 -1.25 4.58
N ARG A 84 -0.61 -0.80 4.46
CA ARG A 84 -1.77 -1.68 4.21
C ARG A 84 -1.60 -2.52 2.94
N ARG A 85 -1.01 -1.91 1.90
CA ARG A 85 -0.68 -2.60 0.67
C ARG A 85 0.36 -3.70 0.90
N LEU A 86 1.38 -3.44 1.70
CA LEU A 86 2.40 -4.44 2.09
C LEU A 86 1.82 -5.55 2.97
N ASP A 87 0.87 -5.25 3.85
CA ASP A 87 0.18 -6.27 4.67
C ASP A 87 -0.50 -7.34 3.80
N VAL A 88 -1.08 -6.94 2.67
CA VAL A 88 -1.64 -7.89 1.70
C VAL A 88 -0.54 -8.71 1.03
N PHE A 89 0.58 -8.09 0.66
CA PHE A 89 1.72 -8.81 0.06
C PHE A 89 2.38 -9.78 1.05
N GLN A 90 2.37 -9.44 2.34
CA GLN A 90 2.92 -10.26 3.40
C GLN A 90 2.22 -11.63 3.51
N GLN A 91 0.92 -11.69 3.22
CA GLN A 91 0.16 -12.95 3.19
C GLN A 91 0.67 -13.92 2.10
N TYR A 92 1.35 -13.41 1.08
CA TYR A 92 1.86 -14.18 -0.06
C TYR A 92 3.37 -14.06 -0.24
N ARG A 93 4.10 -13.78 0.85
CA ARG A 93 5.51 -13.42 0.84
C ARG A 93 6.39 -14.40 0.06
N ASP A 94 6.30 -15.69 0.35
CA ASP A 94 7.16 -16.71 -0.28
C ASP A 94 6.93 -16.80 -1.80
N GLY A 95 5.65 -16.75 -2.22
CA GLY A 95 5.27 -16.73 -3.62
C GLY A 95 5.75 -15.47 -4.34
N LEU A 96 5.61 -14.31 -3.70
CA LEU A 96 6.12 -13.04 -4.22
C LEU A 96 7.66 -13.01 -4.27
N GLY A 97 8.36 -13.56 -3.29
CA GLY A 97 9.82 -13.67 -3.31
C GLY A 97 10.31 -14.52 -4.49
N SER A 98 9.57 -15.58 -4.83
CA SER A 98 9.81 -16.38 -6.04
C SER A 98 9.60 -15.58 -7.33
N VAL A 99 8.56 -14.75 -7.39
CA VAL A 99 8.29 -13.83 -8.50
C VAL A 99 9.39 -12.79 -8.64
N LEU A 100 9.75 -12.08 -7.56
CA LEU A 100 10.76 -11.03 -7.56
C LEU A 100 12.11 -11.54 -8.04
N ARG A 101 12.51 -12.74 -7.63
CA ARG A 101 13.74 -13.40 -8.09
C ARG A 101 13.73 -13.74 -9.59
N SER A 102 12.54 -13.91 -10.18
CA SER A 102 12.39 -14.19 -11.61
C SER A 102 12.37 -12.94 -12.50
N LEU A 103 12.03 -11.76 -11.94
CA LEU A 103 11.88 -10.51 -12.72
C LEU A 103 13.11 -10.12 -13.55
N PRO A 104 14.37 -10.25 -13.08
CA PRO A 104 15.54 -9.93 -13.90
C PRO A 104 15.63 -10.73 -15.19
N MET A 105 15.02 -11.93 -15.23
CA MET A 105 15.02 -12.84 -16.36
C MET A 105 13.71 -12.79 -17.18
N ASP A 106 12.74 -11.96 -16.76
CA ASP A 106 11.46 -11.76 -17.44
C ASP A 106 11.18 -10.25 -17.65
N PRO A 107 11.87 -9.60 -18.61
CA PRO A 107 11.66 -8.17 -18.89
C PRO A 107 10.21 -7.80 -19.25
N PRO A 108 9.46 -8.60 -20.05
CA PRO A 108 8.06 -8.32 -20.32
C PRO A 108 7.21 -8.24 -19.04
N LEU A 109 7.39 -9.17 -18.11
CA LEU A 109 6.68 -9.14 -16.83
C LEU A 109 7.05 -7.91 -16.01
N ALA A 110 8.34 -7.57 -15.94
CA ALA A 110 8.80 -6.38 -15.22
C ALA A 110 8.18 -5.09 -15.76
N ILE A 111 8.04 -4.95 -17.08
CA ILE A 111 7.39 -3.79 -17.71
C ILE A 111 5.90 -3.73 -17.34
N ILE A 112 5.20 -4.87 -17.41
CA ILE A 112 3.77 -4.95 -17.06
C ILE A 112 3.53 -4.55 -15.61
N LEU A 113 4.31 -5.12 -14.68
CA LEU A 113 4.19 -4.80 -13.26
C LEU A 113 4.63 -3.37 -12.95
N GLY A 114 5.64 -2.85 -13.64
CA GLY A 114 6.07 -1.46 -13.51
C GLY A 114 4.97 -0.48 -13.91
N GLY A 115 4.30 -0.72 -15.04
CA GLY A 115 3.16 0.09 -15.48
C GLY A 115 1.98 0.03 -14.51
N ALA A 116 1.64 -1.16 -14.01
CA ALA A 116 0.59 -1.32 -13.01
C ALA A 116 0.96 -0.62 -11.69
N THR A 117 2.21 -0.73 -11.25
CA THR A 117 2.71 -0.07 -10.03
C THR A 117 2.65 1.45 -10.16
N LEU A 118 3.01 2.00 -11.32
CA LEU A 118 2.92 3.44 -11.57
C LEU A 118 1.48 3.95 -11.40
N GLU A 119 0.51 3.21 -11.95
CA GLU A 119 -0.91 3.53 -11.79
C GLU A 119 -1.33 3.42 -10.32
N SER A 120 -1.01 2.32 -9.62
CA SER A 120 -1.29 2.17 -8.19
C SER A 120 -0.74 3.34 -7.37
N MET A 121 0.50 3.77 -7.62
CA MET A 121 1.11 4.89 -6.90
C MET A 121 0.42 6.22 -7.18
N ARG A 122 -0.16 6.41 -8.37
CA ARG A 122 -0.98 7.58 -8.67
C ARG A 122 -2.25 7.59 -7.83
N TRP A 123 -2.94 6.46 -7.72
CA TRP A 123 -4.12 6.32 -6.86
C TRP A 123 -3.79 6.59 -5.39
N MET A 124 -2.69 6.04 -4.88
CA MET A 124 -2.24 6.30 -3.50
C MET A 124 -1.85 7.76 -3.27
N ALA A 125 -1.23 8.41 -4.26
CA ALA A 125 -0.91 9.83 -4.19
C ALA A 125 -2.18 10.68 -4.05
N ASP A 126 -3.16 10.46 -4.94
CA ASP A 126 -4.42 11.20 -4.91
C ASP A 126 -5.20 10.93 -3.62
N ALA A 127 -5.24 9.68 -3.14
CA ALA A 127 -5.88 9.31 -1.87
C ALA A 127 -5.20 9.94 -0.65
N ALA A 128 -3.87 10.09 -0.66
CA ALA A 128 -3.14 10.78 0.41
C ALA A 128 -3.35 12.31 0.39
N GLY A 129 -3.91 12.88 -0.69
CA GLY A 129 -4.04 14.33 -0.88
C GLY A 129 -2.87 14.96 -1.66
N ILE A 130 -1.99 14.15 -2.25
CA ILE A 130 -0.86 14.61 -3.06
C ILE A 130 -1.36 14.85 -4.49
N ASN A 131 -1.32 16.10 -4.94
CA ASN A 131 -1.74 16.43 -6.30
C ASN A 131 -0.82 15.76 -7.35
N ALA A 132 -1.37 14.77 -8.06
CA ALA A 132 -0.71 14.00 -9.12
C ALA A 132 -0.89 14.58 -10.54
N ASN A 133 -1.40 15.81 -10.68
CA ASN A 133 -1.70 16.42 -11.97
C ASN A 133 -0.56 17.34 -12.49
N GLY A 134 -0.45 17.42 -13.82
CA GLY A 134 0.53 18.25 -14.51
C GLY A 134 1.99 17.78 -14.35
N LEU A 135 2.95 18.63 -14.76
CA LEU A 135 4.38 18.31 -14.70
C LEU A 135 4.87 18.10 -13.27
N GLY A 136 4.39 18.90 -12.32
CA GLY A 136 4.72 18.74 -10.90
C GLY A 136 4.18 17.42 -10.33
N GLY A 137 2.94 17.07 -10.68
CA GLY A 137 2.34 15.78 -10.30
C GLY A 137 3.09 14.59 -10.85
N PHE A 138 3.55 14.64 -12.10
CA PHE A 138 4.39 13.59 -12.70
C PHE A 138 5.66 13.33 -11.87
N VAL A 139 6.36 14.40 -11.44
CA VAL A 139 7.55 14.26 -10.60
C VAL A 139 7.21 13.63 -9.24
N ARG A 140 6.11 14.06 -8.60
CA ARG A 140 5.67 13.49 -7.30
C ARG A 140 5.31 12.02 -7.39
N VAL A 141 4.57 11.61 -8.43
CA VAL A 141 4.25 10.19 -8.64
C VAL A 141 5.53 9.36 -8.82
N ASN A 142 6.51 9.85 -9.57
CA ASN A 142 7.79 9.15 -9.72
C ASN A 142 8.59 9.10 -8.41
N MET A 143 8.52 10.13 -7.55
CA MET A 143 9.09 10.06 -6.20
C MET A 143 8.42 8.96 -5.37
N ILE A 144 7.08 8.86 -5.40
CA ILE A 144 6.32 7.83 -4.68
C ILE A 144 6.66 6.43 -5.22
N VAL A 145 6.79 6.27 -6.54
CA VAL A 145 7.28 5.01 -7.15
C VAL A 145 8.69 4.67 -6.65
N GLY A 146 9.56 5.67 -6.49
CA GLY A 146 10.88 5.50 -5.91
C GLY A 146 10.83 5.03 -4.44
N ILE A 147 9.99 5.67 -3.62
CA ILE A 147 9.73 5.28 -2.23
C ILE A 147 9.23 3.84 -2.19
N TRP A 148 8.17 3.53 -2.93
CA TRP A 148 7.59 2.20 -3.01
C TRP A 148 8.61 1.14 -3.43
N THR A 149 9.42 1.43 -4.45
CA THR A 149 10.44 0.48 -4.93
C THR A 149 11.54 0.25 -3.89
N HIS A 150 11.92 1.30 -3.15
CA HIS A 150 12.89 1.19 -2.06
C HIS A 150 12.33 0.35 -0.91
N THR A 151 11.10 0.64 -0.48
CA THR A 151 10.41 -0.09 0.59
C THR A 151 10.17 -1.54 0.21
N LEU A 152 9.72 -1.83 -1.01
CA LEU A 152 9.50 -3.20 -1.49
C LEU A 152 10.81 -4.01 -1.49
N ARG A 153 11.95 -3.37 -1.78
CA ARG A 153 13.27 -4.01 -1.67
C ARG A 153 13.73 -4.24 -0.24
N ALA A 154 13.31 -3.40 0.71
CA ALA A 154 13.54 -3.65 2.13
C ALA A 154 12.67 -4.82 2.61
N TRP A 155 11.39 -4.80 2.26
CA TRP A 155 10.41 -5.86 2.52
C TRP A 155 10.87 -7.24 2.02
N GLU A 156 11.38 -7.31 0.79
CA GLU A 156 11.90 -8.57 0.22
C GLU A 156 13.02 -9.19 1.08
N LYS A 157 13.77 -8.36 1.82
CA LYS A 157 14.88 -8.78 2.69
C LYS A 157 14.48 -8.91 4.16
N ASP A 158 13.28 -8.45 4.50
CA ASP A 158 12.79 -8.43 5.87
C ASP A 158 12.00 -9.71 6.16
N ASP A 159 12.64 -10.68 6.81
CA ASP A 159 12.01 -11.95 7.19
C ASP A 159 11.20 -11.85 8.48
N SER A 160 11.08 -10.66 9.08
CA SER A 160 10.33 -10.47 10.31
C SER A 160 8.81 -10.43 10.05
N PRO A 161 7.99 -11.06 10.92
CA PRO A 161 6.54 -11.01 10.78
C PRO A 161 5.95 -9.61 10.95
N ASP A 162 6.60 -8.76 11.74
CA ASP A 162 6.18 -7.40 12.08
C ASP A 162 6.70 -6.34 11.11
N MET A 163 7.50 -6.72 10.10
CA MET A 163 8.02 -5.83 9.06
C MET A 163 8.77 -4.61 9.62
N GLY A 164 9.42 -4.75 10.79
CA GLY A 164 10.00 -3.62 11.50
C GLY A 164 11.08 -2.89 10.69
N SER A 165 11.91 -3.62 9.94
CA SER A 165 12.95 -2.99 9.10
C SER A 165 12.37 -2.35 7.84
N THR A 166 11.29 -2.93 7.31
CA THR A 166 10.53 -2.39 6.18
C THR A 166 9.85 -1.07 6.55
N MET A 167 9.23 -1.03 7.72
CA MET A 167 8.59 0.15 8.28
C MET A 167 9.59 1.29 8.43
N ALA A 168 10.76 1.01 9.02
CA ALA A 168 11.84 1.99 9.14
C ALA A 168 12.37 2.48 7.78
N ALA A 169 12.47 1.59 6.79
CA ALA A 169 12.89 1.97 5.44
C ALA A 169 11.88 2.87 4.73
N LEU A 170 10.57 2.59 4.91
CA LEU A 170 9.50 3.45 4.40
C LEU A 170 9.53 4.83 5.03
N ASP A 171 9.62 4.88 6.36
CA ASP A 171 9.67 6.12 7.14
C ASP A 171 10.83 7.03 6.68
N GLN A 172 12.04 6.46 6.57
CA GLN A 172 13.21 7.17 6.07
C GLN A 172 13.07 7.65 4.62
N ALA A 173 12.42 6.85 3.76
CA ALA A 173 12.20 7.22 2.36
C ALA A 173 11.21 8.38 2.23
N LEU A 174 10.14 8.39 3.03
CA LEU A 174 9.18 9.49 3.09
C LEU A 174 9.82 10.77 3.62
N ASP A 175 10.62 10.69 4.69
CA ASP A 175 11.36 11.84 5.23
C ASP A 175 12.32 12.43 4.22
N LYS A 176 13.01 11.57 3.46
CA LYS A 176 13.88 12.01 2.38
C LYS A 176 13.08 12.72 1.29
N ALA A 177 11.92 12.18 0.90
CA ALA A 177 11.08 12.77 -0.13
C ALA A 177 10.43 14.09 0.31
N ALA A 178 10.12 14.25 1.60
CA ALA A 178 9.66 15.52 2.19
C ALA A 178 10.65 16.65 1.90
N ARG A 179 11.96 16.40 2.09
CA ARG A 179 13.05 17.35 1.80
C ARG A 179 13.16 17.73 0.32
N PHE A 180 12.60 16.92 -0.59
CA PHE A 180 12.54 17.18 -2.02
C PHE A 180 11.20 17.79 -2.47
N GLY A 181 10.34 18.20 -1.53
CA GLY A 181 9.08 18.88 -1.83
C GLY A 181 7.96 17.94 -2.29
N LEU A 182 7.97 16.68 -1.86
CA LEU A 182 6.88 15.74 -2.13
C LEU A 182 5.56 16.24 -1.54
N PHE A 183 5.59 16.68 -0.28
CA PHE A 183 4.42 17.12 0.46
C PHE A 183 4.18 18.63 0.28
N PRO A 184 2.92 19.08 0.29
CA PRO A 184 2.60 20.50 0.24
C PRO A 184 3.07 21.22 1.52
N ALA A 185 3.52 22.47 1.39
CA ALA A 185 4.13 23.27 2.46
C ALA A 185 3.20 23.62 3.66
N GLY A 186 1.97 23.11 3.68
CA GLY A 186 0.99 23.34 4.75
C GLY A 186 0.84 22.19 5.75
N ASP A 187 1.40 21.00 5.47
CA ASP A 187 1.22 19.82 6.32
C ASP A 187 2.13 19.78 7.56
N GLU A 188 3.24 20.53 7.55
CA GLU A 188 4.13 20.65 8.73
C GLU A 188 3.51 21.48 9.87
N ALA A 189 2.48 22.29 9.59
CA ALA A 189 1.83 23.13 10.60
C ALA A 189 0.74 22.39 11.41
N ALA A 190 0.14 21.34 10.84
CA ALA A 190 -0.93 20.58 11.50
C ALA A 190 -0.41 19.68 12.64
N SER A 191 0.88 19.34 12.65
CA SER A 191 1.52 18.57 13.73
C SER A 191 1.87 19.41 14.97
N LEU A 192 1.73 20.73 14.90
CA LEU A 192 2.06 21.66 16.00
C LEU A 192 0.84 22.14 16.80
N ASP A 193 -0.40 21.83 16.36
CA ASP A 193 -1.63 22.37 16.96
C ASP A 193 -2.43 21.35 17.80
N ASP A 194 -1.90 20.14 18.03
CA ASP A 194 -2.55 19.14 18.90
C ASP A 194 -2.35 19.41 20.41
N GLY A 195 -1.87 20.61 20.74
CA GLY A 195 -1.83 21.15 22.09
C GLY A 195 -3.18 21.79 22.43
N LEU A 196 -4.05 21.00 23.06
CA LEU A 196 -5.26 21.38 23.82
C LEU A 196 -5.45 22.90 24.03
N PRO A 197 -6.62 23.49 23.69
CA PRO A 197 -6.94 24.81 24.20
C PRO A 197 -7.04 24.75 25.73
N ASP A 198 -6.21 25.52 26.42
CA ASP A 198 -6.31 25.79 27.85
C ASP A 198 -7.71 26.32 28.17
N LEU A 199 -8.58 25.43 28.62
CA LEU A 199 -9.84 25.77 29.27
C LEU A 199 -9.59 26.02 30.76
N GLU A 200 -8.83 27.07 31.08
CA GLU A 200 -8.79 27.62 32.44
C GLU A 200 -8.75 29.14 32.42
N ALA A 201 -9.94 29.75 32.45
CA ALA A 201 -10.19 31.02 33.13
C ALA A 201 -11.71 31.27 33.22
N LEU A 202 -12.41 30.46 34.00
CA LEU A 202 -13.65 30.93 34.63
C LEU A 202 -13.27 31.43 36.03
N PRO A 203 -13.30 32.75 36.31
CA PRO A 203 -13.13 33.21 37.67
C PRO A 203 -14.31 32.73 38.53
N ASP A 204 -13.96 32.17 39.68
CA ASP A 204 -14.87 31.70 40.71
C ASP A 204 -15.96 32.74 41.00
N ALA A 205 -17.21 32.28 40.93
CA ALA A 205 -18.36 33.00 41.45
C ALA A 205 -18.24 33.04 42.97
N ASP A 206 -17.55 34.06 43.49
CA ASP A 206 -17.43 34.22 44.93
C ASP A 206 -18.71 34.85 45.50
N SER A 207 -19.26 34.09 46.43
CA SER A 207 -20.41 34.32 47.27
C SER A 207 -20.38 35.66 48.01
N SER A 208 -21.34 36.55 47.71
CA SER A 208 -21.79 37.58 48.65
C SER A 208 -23.25 37.94 48.39
N PHE A 209 -24.16 37.19 49.02
CA PHE A 209 -25.54 37.62 49.25
C PHE A 209 -26.01 37.03 50.58
N ALA A 210 -25.65 37.70 51.68
CA ALA A 210 -26.42 37.73 52.93
C ALA A 210 -25.76 38.74 53.89
N GLU A 211 -26.34 39.95 54.00
CA GLU A 211 -26.82 40.53 55.26
C GLU A 211 -27.17 42.02 55.10
N GLY A 212 -28.44 42.36 55.39
CA GLY A 212 -28.82 43.61 56.06
C GLY A 212 -29.12 44.85 55.20
N HIS A 213 -30.38 45.02 54.80
CA HIS A 213 -31.24 46.11 55.33
C HIS A 213 -32.70 45.98 54.89
#